data_AF-A0A9E4MER8-F1
#
_entry.id   AF-A0A9E4MER8-F1
#
_cell.length_a   1.000
_cell.length_b   1.000
_cell.length_c   1.000
_cell.angle_alpha   90.00
_cell.angle_beta   90.00
_cell.angle_gamma   90.00
#
_symmetry.space_group_name_H-M   'P 1'
#
loop_
_entity.id
_entity.type
_entity.pdbx_description
1 polymer ?
#
loop_
_entity_poly.entity_id
_entity_poly.type
_entity_poly.pdbx_seq_one_letter_code
_entity_poly.pdbx_strand_id
1 'polypeptide(L)'
;YHYAGFNADFSAEFPAVSFLQGAWFSLTLLGILAAHEFGHYFACRYYGVDATLPYFLPAPLPLTGTVGALIRIRQPIQSKPVLFDVGAAGPIAGFVVAVPALFLGLQLSRVVAL
;
A
#
# COMPACT_ATOMS: atom_id res chain seq x y z
N TYR A 1 19.79 -14.76 -21.05
CA TYR A 1 19.06 -15.91 -20.51
C TYR A 1 17.95 -15.53 -19.51
N HIS A 2 17.90 -14.30 -18.99
CA HIS A 2 16.75 -13.78 -18.19
C HIS A 2 15.48 -13.44 -18.99
N TYR A 3 15.61 -13.26 -20.30
CA TYR A 3 14.53 -12.82 -21.18
C TYR A 3 13.52 -13.93 -21.54
N ALA A 4 13.87 -15.21 -21.36
CA ALA A 4 12.98 -16.31 -21.76
C ALA A 4 11.77 -16.46 -20.82
N GLY A 5 11.96 -16.30 -19.50
CA GLY A 5 10.85 -16.33 -18.52
C GLY A 5 9.93 -15.11 -18.63
N PHE A 6 10.49 -13.92 -18.84
CA PHE A 6 9.71 -12.70 -19.08
C PHE A 6 8.84 -12.80 -20.35
N ASN A 7 9.37 -13.41 -21.42
CA ASN A 7 8.60 -13.62 -22.64
C ASN A 7 7.54 -14.73 -22.48
N ALA A 8 7.77 -15.76 -21.68
CA ALA A 8 6.77 -16.82 -21.44
C ALA A 8 5.51 -16.29 -20.73
N ASP A 9 5.68 -15.40 -19.74
CA ASP A 9 4.55 -14.76 -19.03
C ASP A 9 3.79 -13.72 -19.86
N PHE A 10 4.46 -13.06 -20.82
CA PHE A 10 3.84 -12.08 -21.72
C PHE A 10 3.28 -12.68 -23.02
N SER A 11 3.77 -13.86 -23.43
CA SER A 11 3.31 -14.58 -24.64
C SER A 11 2.21 -15.59 -24.34
N ALA A 12 2.04 -15.98 -23.08
CA ALA A 12 0.81 -16.59 -22.61
C ALA A 12 -0.35 -15.62 -22.89
N GLU A 13 -1.37 -16.08 -23.62
CA GLU A 13 -2.64 -15.39 -23.78
C GLU A 13 -2.99 -14.67 -22.48
N PHE A 14 -3.30 -13.36 -22.53
CA PHE A 14 -3.69 -12.58 -21.34
C PHE A 14 -4.60 -13.46 -20.47
N PRO A 15 -4.11 -14.00 -19.34
CA PRO A 15 -4.88 -14.98 -18.61
C PRO A 15 -6.17 -14.27 -18.24
N ALA A 16 -7.31 -14.89 -18.55
CA ALA A 16 -8.62 -14.31 -18.30
C ALA A 16 -8.59 -13.69 -16.90
N VAL A 17 -8.77 -12.36 -16.81
CA VAL A 17 -8.46 -11.58 -15.61
C VAL A 17 -9.10 -12.26 -14.41
N SER A 18 -8.29 -12.97 -13.64
CA SER A 18 -8.80 -13.70 -12.49
C SER A 18 -9.05 -12.65 -11.42
N PHE A 19 -10.31 -12.27 -11.28
CA PHE A 19 -10.74 -11.30 -10.27
C PHE A 19 -10.23 -11.67 -8.88
N LEU A 20 -10.09 -12.98 -8.60
CA LEU A 20 -9.54 -13.50 -7.36
C LEU A 20 -8.04 -13.22 -7.19
N GLN A 21 -7.23 -13.40 -8.23
CA GLN A 21 -5.79 -13.05 -8.16
C GLN A 21 -5.59 -11.53 -8.07
N GLY A 22 -6.39 -10.76 -8.82
CA GLY A 22 -6.40 -9.29 -8.72
C GLY A 22 -6.84 -8.80 -7.32
N ALA A 23 -7.78 -9.51 -6.68
CA ALA A 23 -8.23 -9.19 -5.33
C ALA A 23 -7.14 -9.41 -4.28
N TRP A 24 -6.36 -10.50 -4.35
CA TRP A 24 -5.25 -10.74 -3.42
C TRP A 24 -4.18 -9.66 -3.48
N PHE A 25 -3.79 -9.25 -4.69
CA PHE A 25 -2.88 -8.13 -4.89
C PHE A 25 -3.46 -6.83 -4.33
N SER A 26 -4.69 -6.48 -4.73
CA SER A 26 -5.33 -5.23 -4.34
C SER A 26 -5.55 -5.13 -2.83
N LEU A 27 -5.97 -6.22 -2.18
CA LEU A 27 -6.18 -6.27 -0.73
C LEU A 27 -4.88 -6.06 0.03
N THR A 28 -3.79 -6.69 -0.41
CA THR A 28 -2.48 -6.52 0.22
C THR A 28 -1.99 -5.08 0.09
N LEU A 29 -2.10 -4.50 -1.11
CA LEU A 29 -1.70 -3.12 -1.37
C LEU A 29 -2.56 -2.10 -0.59
N LEU A 30 -3.88 -2.30 -0.57
CA LEU A 30 -4.81 -1.50 0.25
C LEU A 30 -4.52 -1.62 1.73
N GLY A 31 -4.18 -2.82 2.22
CA GLY A 31 -3.81 -3.05 3.62
C GLY A 31 -2.56 -2.27 4.01
N ILE A 32 -1.52 -2.30 3.18
CA ILE A 32 -0.27 -1.55 3.41
C ILE A 32 -0.54 -0.04 3.41
N LEU A 33 -1.29 0.47 2.44
CA LEU A 33 -1.65 1.89 2.37
C LEU A 33 -2.51 2.32 3.54
N ALA A 34 -3.50 1.51 3.94
CA ALA A 34 -4.32 1.80 5.11
C ALA A 34 -3.44 1.91 6.37
N ALA A 35 -2.53 0.96 6.57
CA ALA A 35 -1.60 0.99 7.70
C ALA A 35 -0.68 2.23 7.68
N HIS A 36 -0.21 2.63 6.50
CA HIS A 36 0.57 3.85 6.30
C HIS A 36 -0.19 5.10 6.77
N GLU A 37 -1.41 5.28 6.29
CA GLU A 37 -2.25 6.42 6.65
C GLU A 37 -2.67 6.42 8.13
N PHE A 38 -2.92 5.23 8.70
CA PHE A 38 -3.16 5.09 10.13
C PHE A 38 -1.94 5.46 10.96
N GLY A 39 -0.72 5.19 10.49
CA GLY A 39 0.52 5.64 11.13
C GLY A 39 0.57 7.16 11.27
N HIS A 40 0.23 7.90 10.20
CA HIS A 40 0.11 9.35 10.27
C HIS A 40 -1.01 9.80 11.21
N TYR A 41 -2.19 9.16 11.15
CA TYR A 41 -3.32 9.49 12.03
C TYR A 41 -2.98 9.34 13.52
N PHE A 42 -2.34 8.24 13.92
CA PHE A 42 -1.96 8.00 15.30
C PHE A 42 -0.90 8.99 15.78
N ALA A 43 0.09 9.34 14.94
CA ALA A 43 1.08 10.35 15.28
C ALA A 43 0.44 11.74 15.45
N CYS A 44 -0.45 12.15 14.54
CA CYS A 44 -1.23 13.39 14.69
C CYS A 44 -2.06 13.39 15.98
N ARG A 45 -2.73 12.27 16.30
CA ARG A 45 -3.54 12.14 17.52
C ARG A 45 -2.69 12.20 18.80
N TYR A 46 -1.49 11.60 18.78
CA TYR A 46 -0.54 11.67 19.90
C TYR A 46 -0.08 13.11 20.16
N TYR A 47 0.19 13.87 19.09
CA TYR A 47 0.61 15.27 19.17
C TYR A 47 -0.53 16.29 19.26
N GLY A 48 -1.79 15.85 19.35
CA GLY A 48 -2.95 16.73 19.44
C GLY A 48 -3.24 17.54 18.17
N VAL A 49 -2.77 17.08 17.00
CA VAL A 49 -3.02 17.70 15.69
C VAL A 49 -4.31 17.11 15.11
N ASP A 50 -5.26 17.96 14.72
CA ASP A 50 -6.49 17.53 14.06
C ASP A 50 -6.20 16.98 12.66
N ALA A 51 -6.33 15.66 12.54
CA ALA A 51 -6.33 14.92 11.28
C ALA A 51 -7.67 14.22 11.08
N THR A 52 -8.11 14.06 9.83
CA THR A 52 -9.28 13.23 9.51
C THR A 52 -8.96 11.75 9.66
N LEU A 53 -10.01 10.96 9.81
CA LEU A 53 -9.95 9.53 9.53
C LEU A 53 -9.51 9.29 8.07
N PRO A 54 -8.84 8.15 7.80
CA PRO A 54 -8.37 7.81 6.46
C PRO A 54 -9.55 7.73 5.49
N TYR A 55 -9.55 8.60 4.49
CA TYR A 55 -10.59 8.64 3.46
C TYR A 55 -10.09 7.89 2.24
N PHE A 56 -10.74 6.78 1.89
CA PHE A 56 -10.46 6.06 0.66
C PHE A 56 -11.07 6.85 -0.50
N LEU A 57 -10.25 7.44 -1.37
CA LEU A 57 -10.77 8.08 -2.58
C LEU A 57 -11.17 6.98 -3.60
N PRO A 58 -12.47 6.85 -3.95
CA PRO A 58 -12.85 6.05 -5.10
C PRO A 58 -12.30 6.72 -6.36
N ALA A 59 -11.43 6.04 -7.09
CA ALA A 59 -10.90 6.54 -8.34
C ALA A 59 -12.07 6.79 -9.34
N PRO A 60 -12.12 7.93 -10.03
CA PRO A 60 -12.90 8.01 -11.25
C PRO A 60 -12.27 7.07 -12.29
N LEU A 61 -13.09 6.13 -12.81
CA LEU A 61 -12.75 5.21 -13.89
C LEU A 61 -12.19 5.99 -15.10
N PRO A 62 -11.15 5.53 -15.85
CA PRO A 62 -10.52 4.20 -15.90
C PRO A 62 -9.03 4.26 -15.53
N LEU A 63 -8.72 4.35 -14.24
CA LEU A 63 -7.36 4.13 -13.74
C LEU A 63 -7.38 2.92 -12.82
N THR A 64 -6.57 1.94 -13.17
CA THR A 64 -6.34 0.68 -12.51
C THR A 64 -5.72 0.90 -11.12
N GLY A 65 -6.54 1.19 -10.12
CA GLY A 65 -6.12 1.31 -8.72
C GLY A 65 -7.00 2.26 -7.92
N THR A 66 -7.39 1.88 -6.70
CA THR A 66 -7.88 2.86 -5.72
C THR A 66 -6.83 3.95 -5.55
N VAL A 67 -7.19 5.23 -5.62
CA VAL A 67 -6.25 6.38 -5.58
C VAL A 67 -5.45 6.45 -4.28
N GLY A 68 -5.74 5.57 -3.33
CA GLY A 68 -5.13 5.50 -2.00
C GLY A 68 -6.17 5.88 -0.95
N ALA A 69 -5.95 5.38 0.26
CA ALA A 69 -6.44 6.07 1.45
C ALA A 69 -5.53 7.27 1.67
N LEU A 70 -6.08 8.42 2.03
CA LEU A 70 -5.29 9.58 2.44
C LEU A 70 -5.92 10.20 3.69
N ILE A 71 -5.10 10.55 4.67
CA ILE A 71 -5.50 11.44 5.75
C ILE A 71 -5.44 12.90 5.29
N ARG A 72 -6.40 13.71 5.71
CA ARG A 72 -6.36 15.16 5.54
C ARG A 72 -5.94 15.81 6.86
N ILE A 73 -4.73 16.35 6.88
CA ILE A 73 -4.24 17.18 7.99
C ILE A 73 -4.99 18.52 7.93
N ARG A 74 -5.82 18.82 8.95
CA ARG A 74 -6.67 20.02 8.96
C ARG A 74 -6.02 21.23 9.62
N GLN A 75 -4.94 21.00 10.37
CA GLN A 75 -4.23 22.02 11.11
C GLN A 75 -2.75 22.07 10.68
N PRO A 76 -2.16 23.26 10.50
CA PRO A 76 -0.74 23.37 10.21
C PRO A 76 0.08 22.90 11.42
N ILE A 77 0.99 21.96 11.19
CA ILE A 77 1.92 21.47 12.21
C ILE A 77 2.91 22.58 12.54
N GLN A 78 2.85 23.12 13.76
CA GLN A 78 3.60 24.32 14.13
C GLN A 78 5.05 24.04 14.59
N SER A 79 5.44 22.78 14.73
CA SER A 79 6.77 22.38 15.18
C SER A 79 7.44 21.39 14.22
N LYS A 80 8.67 21.71 13.81
CA LYS A 80 9.51 20.86 12.95
C LYS A 80 9.71 19.42 13.46
N PRO A 81 9.94 19.16 14.77
CA PRO A 81 10.08 17.79 15.25
C PRO A 81 8.78 17.00 15.10
N VAL A 82 7.62 17.61 15.38
CA VAL A 82 6.32 16.93 15.19
C VAL A 82 6.07 16.66 13.71
N LEU A 83 6.45 17.57 12.81
CA LEU A 83 6.34 17.34 11.37
C LEU A 83 7.19 16.15 10.92
N PHE A 84 8.40 16.01 11.46
CA PHE A 84 9.28 14.87 11.16
C PHE A 84 8.71 13.56 11.70
N ASP A 85 8.26 13.53 12.95
CA ASP A 85 7.71 12.32 13.57
C ASP A 85 6.43 11.86 12.88
N VAL A 86 5.52 12.79 12.59
CA VAL A 86 4.30 12.52 11.81
C VAL A 86 4.69 12.03 10.43
N GLY A 87 5.64 12.67 9.75
CA GLY A 87 6.11 12.27 8.42
C GLY A 87 6.74 10.88 8.39
N ALA A 88 7.47 10.49 9.43
CA ALA A 88 8.11 9.17 9.53
C ALA A 88 7.14 8.06 9.96
N ALA A 89 6.11 8.37 10.75
CA ALA A 89 5.19 7.39 11.31
C ALA A 89 4.43 6.58 10.24
N GLY A 90 4.02 7.22 9.14
CA GLY A 90 3.31 6.54 8.05
C GLY A 90 4.17 5.48 7.34
N PRO A 91 5.35 5.84 6.81
CA PRO A 91 6.29 4.89 6.22
C PRO A 91 6.65 3.73 7.15
N ILE A 92 6.89 4.00 8.44
CA ILE A 92 7.23 2.97 9.42
C ILE A 92 6.04 2.00 9.61
N ALA A 93 4.83 2.52 9.80
CA ALA A 93 3.63 1.69 9.95
C ALA A 93 3.36 0.83 8.70
N GLY A 94 3.47 1.41 7.51
CA GLY A 94 3.36 0.69 6.24
C GLY A 94 4.41 -0.40 6.09
N PHE A 95 5.67 -0.11 6.46
CA PHE A 95 6.76 -1.08 6.39
C PHE A 95 6.54 -2.28 7.33
N VAL A 96 6.08 -2.04 8.55
CA VAL A 96 5.75 -3.10 9.52
C VAL A 96 4.70 -4.06 8.98
N VAL A 97 3.76 -3.59 8.16
CA VAL A 97 2.76 -4.45 7.49
C VAL A 97 3.30 -5.07 6.20
N ALA A 98 4.14 -4.35 5.45
CA ALA A 98 4.73 -4.84 4.21
C ALA A 98 5.67 -6.03 4.44
N VAL A 99 6.44 -6.05 5.53
CA VAL A 99 7.37 -7.14 5.86
C VAL A 99 6.67 -8.51 5.98
N PRO A 100 5.65 -8.70 6.84
CA PRO A 100 4.94 -9.96 6.93
C PRO A 100 4.19 -10.29 5.63
N ALA A 101 3.62 -9.29 4.95
CA ALA A 101 2.97 -9.50 3.65
C ALA A 101 3.95 -10.05 2.60
N LEU A 102 5.19 -9.54 2.58
CA LEU A 102 6.26 -10.04 1.73
C LEU A 102 6.59 -11.51 2.05
N PHE A 103 6.79 -11.85 3.32
CA PHE A 103 7.07 -13.23 3.70
C PHE A 103 5.94 -14.18 3.32
N LEU A 104 4.68 -13.79 3.54
CA LEU A 104 3.52 -14.58 3.11
C LEU A 104 3.46 -14.73 1.60
N GLY A 105 3.71 -13.65 0.85
CA GLY A 105 3.78 -13.68 -0.61
C GLY A 105 4.88 -14.61 -1.14
N LEU A 106 6.05 -14.61 -0.48
CA LEU A 106 7.14 -15.52 -0.82
C LEU A 106 6.79 -16.98 -0.53
N GLN A 107 6.15 -17.28 0.60
CA GLN A 107 5.72 -18.64 0.96
C GLN A 107 4.63 -19.18 0.01
N LEU A 108 3.75 -18.30 -0.46
CA LEU A 108 2.70 -18.64 -1.45
C LEU A 108 3.21 -18.65 -2.89
N SER A 109 4.43 -18.15 -3.12
CA SER A 109 5.01 -18.10 -4.46
C SER A 109 5.38 -19.50 -4.92
N ARG A 110 5.09 -19.80 -6.19
CA ARG A 110 5.50 -21.04 -6.81
C ARG A 110 6.93 -20.88 -7.32
N VAL A 111 7.84 -21.71 -6.83
CA VAL A 111 9.18 -21.81 -7.42
C VAL A 111 9.03 -22.45 -8.79
N VAL A 112 9.25 -21.67 -9.84
CA VAL A 112 9.37 -22.19 -11.20
C VAL A 112 10.74 -22.83 -11.30
N ALA A 113 10.76 -24.17 -11.37
CA ALA A 113 11.99 -24.91 -11.62
C ALA A 113 12.51 -24.59 -13.03
N LEU A 114 13.81 -24.31 -13.12
CA LEU A 114 14.55 -23.98 -14.34
C LEU A 114 14.54 -25.14 -15.35
#